data_AF-A0AAU6AR19-F1
#
_entry.id   AF-A0AAU6AR19-F1
#
_cell.length_a   1.000
_cell.length_b   1.000
_cell.length_c   1.000
_cell.angle_alpha   90.00
_cell.angle_beta   90.00
_cell.angle_gamma   90.00
#
_symmetry.space_group_name_H-M   'P 1'
#
loop_
_entity.id
_entity.type
_entity.pdbx_description
1 polymer ?
#
loop_
_entity_poly.entity_id
_entity_poly.type
_entity_poly.pdbx_seq_one_letter_code
_entity_poly.pdbx_strand_id
1 'polypeptide(L)'
;MTYFRRVSVLSGLVLAGALITAPLATAGTEPARIVQPLDCTQQSILAGNHLSDVQIAQYARNANLHGNGLVISIAVALAESQGWTQAVLINTDCSHDRGVWQISNRWHPEVSDGQAFDPAGCAQAAYNISSGGSNWQPWTTYLNGAYQQYMSRAQTAANQVGG
;
A
#
# COMPACT_ATOMS: atom_id res chain seq x y z
N MET A 1 45.98 -19.73 -17.52
CA MET A 1 47.20 -19.83 -16.71
C MET A 1 46.80 -20.03 -15.26
N THR A 2 47.47 -20.97 -14.58
CA THR A 2 47.97 -20.90 -13.17
C THR A 2 47.74 -19.58 -12.42
N TYR A 3 47.51 -19.50 -11.11
CA TYR A 3 47.66 -20.41 -9.95
C TYR A 3 46.75 -19.90 -8.78
N PHE A 4 46.70 -20.38 -7.52
CA PHE A 4 47.48 -21.35 -6.73
C PHE A 4 46.57 -22.05 -5.69
N ARG A 5 46.98 -23.22 -5.18
CA ARG A 5 46.38 -23.98 -4.04
C ARG A 5 47.03 -23.55 -2.71
N ARG A 6 46.30 -23.56 -1.58
CA ARG A 6 46.90 -23.63 -0.22
C ARG A 6 46.43 -24.89 0.51
N VAL A 7 47.27 -25.38 1.43
CA VAL A 7 47.33 -26.78 1.87
C VAL A 7 47.51 -26.86 3.38
N SER A 8 46.66 -27.68 4.03
CA SER A 8 46.84 -28.28 5.38
C SER A 8 46.90 -27.27 6.56
N VAL A 9 46.78 -27.64 7.84
CA VAL A 9 47.67 -28.56 8.59
C VAL A 9 47.03 -29.06 9.92
N LEU A 10 47.35 -30.33 10.22
CA LEU A 10 47.34 -31.07 11.50
C LEU A 10 46.04 -31.48 12.22
N SER A 11 45.96 -32.81 12.35
CA SER A 11 45.26 -33.58 13.37
C SER A 11 45.65 -33.21 14.81
N GLY A 12 44.70 -33.34 15.73
CA GLY A 12 44.95 -33.51 17.16
C GLY A 12 44.01 -34.58 17.71
N LEU A 13 44.55 -35.75 18.07
CA LEU A 13 43.81 -36.85 18.68
C LEU A 13 44.27 -37.00 20.12
N VAL A 14 43.36 -36.84 21.09
CA VAL A 14 43.64 -37.01 22.53
C VAL A 14 42.58 -37.93 23.12
N LEU A 15 43.01 -38.81 24.03
CA LEU A 15 42.23 -39.94 24.53
C LEU A 15 41.11 -39.57 25.51
N ALA A 16 40.15 -40.49 25.55
CA ALA A 16 39.06 -40.68 26.49
C ALA A 16 39.23 -40.14 27.92
N GLY A 17 38.14 -39.53 28.41
CA GLY A 17 37.83 -39.38 29.82
C GLY A 17 36.30 -39.43 30.00
N ALA A 18 35.75 -40.58 30.36
CA ALA A 18 34.32 -40.74 30.61
C ALA A 18 34.01 -40.32 32.05
N LEU A 19 33.30 -39.19 32.22
CA LEU A 19 32.68 -38.80 33.47
C LEU A 19 31.17 -38.69 33.26
N ILE A 20 30.42 -39.52 34.01
CA ILE A 20 28.97 -39.53 33.99
C ILE A 20 28.50 -38.35 34.85
N THR A 21 28.06 -37.27 34.22
CA THR A 21 27.32 -36.20 34.88
C THR A 21 25.82 -36.42 34.68
N ALA A 22 25.05 -36.26 35.76
CA ALA A 22 23.60 -36.39 35.70
C ALA A 22 23.00 -35.32 34.78
N PRO A 23 21.86 -35.60 34.11
CA PRO A 23 21.13 -34.56 33.40
C PRO A 23 20.56 -33.56 34.40
N LEU A 24 21.28 -32.46 34.62
CA LEU A 24 20.64 -31.23 35.07
C LEU A 24 19.57 -30.89 34.04
N ALA A 25 18.31 -30.93 34.47
CA ALA A 25 17.21 -30.44 33.65
C ALA A 25 17.47 -28.97 33.37
N THR A 26 17.99 -28.67 32.17
CA THR A 26 17.99 -27.30 31.68
C THR A 26 16.52 -26.92 31.54
N ALA A 27 16.05 -26.07 32.46
CA ALA A 27 14.85 -25.30 32.21
C ALA A 27 15.19 -24.45 30.99
N GLY A 28 14.74 -24.90 29.82
CA GLY A 28 14.99 -24.22 28.57
C GLY A 28 14.40 -22.83 28.67
N THR A 29 15.24 -21.85 28.93
CA THR A 29 14.93 -20.46 28.62
C THR A 29 14.78 -20.42 27.10
N GLU A 30 13.57 -20.67 26.62
CA GLU A 30 13.25 -20.34 25.24
C GLU A 30 13.61 -18.86 25.07
N PRO A 31 14.53 -18.53 24.15
CA PRO A 31 14.86 -17.13 23.93
C PRO A 31 13.54 -16.45 23.57
N ALA A 32 13.17 -15.43 24.36
CA ALA A 32 11.94 -14.68 24.14
C ALA A 32 11.86 -14.35 22.65
N ARG A 33 10.87 -14.92 21.96
CA ARG A 33 10.76 -14.83 20.49
C ARG A 33 10.79 -13.36 20.14
N ILE A 34 11.91 -12.90 19.59
CA ILE A 34 12.03 -11.52 19.13
C ILE A 34 11.04 -11.42 17.98
N VAL A 35 9.86 -10.89 18.28
CA VAL A 35 8.93 -10.39 17.29
C VAL A 35 9.72 -9.26 16.64
N GLN A 36 10.32 -9.55 15.49
CA GLN A 36 10.96 -8.52 14.69
C GLN A 36 9.90 -7.43 14.47
N PRO A 37 10.22 -6.15 14.72
CA PRO A 37 9.32 -5.08 14.34
C PRO A 37 9.03 -5.24 12.84
N LEU A 38 7.79 -5.00 12.44
CA LEU A 38 7.43 -4.94 11.03
C LEU A 38 8.25 -3.79 10.40
N ASP A 39 9.26 -4.15 9.62
CA ASP A 39 10.12 -3.21 8.90
C ASP A 39 9.44 -2.79 7.60
N CYS A 40 8.46 -1.90 7.73
CA CYS A 40 7.71 -1.37 6.61
C CYS A 40 8.46 -0.18 6.02
N THR A 41 9.07 -0.40 4.86
CA THR A 41 9.62 0.69 4.05
C THR A 41 8.53 1.28 3.15
N GLN A 42 8.58 2.58 2.87
CA GLN A 42 7.56 3.18 2.00
C GLN A 42 7.73 2.68 0.57
N GLN A 43 6.69 2.05 0.03
CA GLN A 43 6.71 1.45 -1.30
C GLN A 43 5.39 1.70 -2.04
N SER A 44 5.48 2.30 -3.23
CA SER A 44 4.34 2.42 -4.15
C SER A 44 4.38 1.27 -5.17
N ILE A 45 3.22 0.63 -5.36
CA ILE A 45 3.00 -0.46 -6.31
C ILE A 45 1.81 -0.05 -7.17
N LEU A 46 1.99 -0.01 -8.49
CA LEU A 46 0.92 0.22 -9.46
C LEU A 46 0.59 -1.11 -10.16
N ALA A 47 -0.66 -1.57 -10.04
CA ALA A 47 -1.09 -2.89 -10.50
C ALA A 47 -2.59 -2.94 -10.85
N GLY A 48 -3.03 -4.08 -11.38
CA GLY A 48 -4.41 -4.33 -11.81
C GLY A 48 -4.70 -3.75 -13.18
N ASN A 49 -5.98 -3.44 -13.46
CA ASN A 49 -6.36 -2.72 -14.67
C ASN A 49 -5.99 -1.23 -14.54
N HIS A 50 -5.63 -0.62 -15.67
CA HIS A 50 -5.42 0.83 -15.76
C HIS A 50 -6.68 1.49 -16.33
N LEU A 51 -7.34 2.33 -15.54
CA LEU A 51 -8.55 3.06 -15.96
C LEU A 51 -8.17 4.34 -16.71
N SER A 52 -8.89 4.61 -17.80
CA SER A 52 -8.91 5.93 -18.42
C SER A 52 -9.66 6.96 -17.56
N ASP A 53 -9.35 8.23 -17.75
CA ASP A 53 -9.95 9.37 -17.02
C ASP A 53 -11.49 9.34 -17.08
N VAL A 54 -12.05 8.93 -18.21
CA VAL A 54 -13.51 8.79 -18.43
C VAL A 54 -14.10 7.63 -17.62
N GLN A 55 -13.37 6.52 -17.48
CA GLN A 55 -13.81 5.41 -16.61
C GLN A 55 -13.75 5.82 -15.13
N ILE A 56 -12.71 6.55 -14.70
CA ILE A 56 -12.63 7.13 -13.35
C ILE A 56 -13.82 8.06 -13.11
N ALA A 57 -14.12 8.95 -14.07
CA ALA A 57 -15.26 9.86 -14.01
C ALA A 57 -16.61 9.11 -13.94
N GLN A 58 -16.76 8.01 -14.69
CA GLN A 58 -17.97 7.20 -14.66
C GLN A 58 -18.17 6.51 -13.31
N TYR A 59 -17.11 5.93 -12.71
CA TYR A 59 -17.20 5.34 -11.37
C TYR A 59 -17.51 6.40 -10.30
N ALA A 60 -16.85 7.56 -10.34
CA ALA A 60 -17.11 8.67 -9.44
C ALA A 60 -18.56 9.18 -9.54
N ARG A 61 -19.08 9.37 -10.75
CA ARG A 61 -20.47 9.80 -10.98
C ARG A 61 -21.50 8.74 -10.56
N ASN A 62 -21.21 7.46 -10.81
CA ASN A 62 -22.05 6.35 -10.35
C ASN A 62 -22.09 6.26 -8.81
N ALA A 63 -21.00 6.65 -8.14
CA ALA A 63 -20.93 6.84 -6.69
C ALA A 63 -21.56 8.18 -6.20
N ASN A 64 -22.36 8.84 -7.05
CA ASN A 64 -23.12 10.07 -6.74
C ASN A 64 -22.27 11.35 -6.54
N LEU A 65 -21.04 11.43 -7.06
CA LEU A 65 -20.30 12.68 -7.18
C LEU A 65 -20.73 13.47 -8.42
N HIS A 66 -20.95 14.78 -8.26
CA HIS A 66 -21.38 15.69 -9.34
C HIS A 66 -20.64 17.03 -9.29
N GLY A 67 -20.61 17.76 -10.41
CA GLY A 67 -20.09 19.12 -10.48
C GLY A 67 -18.63 19.22 -10.03
N ASN A 68 -18.30 20.25 -9.23
CA ASN A 68 -16.93 20.45 -8.76
C ASN A 68 -16.41 19.28 -7.90
N GLY A 69 -17.29 18.59 -7.16
CA GLY A 69 -16.92 17.40 -6.39
C GLY A 69 -16.51 16.22 -7.29
N LEU A 70 -17.17 16.06 -8.45
CA LEU A 70 -16.78 15.08 -9.46
C LEU A 70 -15.42 15.43 -10.08
N VAL A 71 -15.20 16.70 -10.46
CA VAL A 71 -13.93 17.15 -11.05
C VAL A 71 -12.76 16.96 -10.08
N ILE A 72 -12.89 17.38 -8.82
CA ILE A 72 -11.83 17.19 -7.82
C ILE A 72 -11.58 15.69 -7.57
N SER A 73 -12.63 14.87 -7.48
CA SER A 73 -12.49 13.42 -7.29
C SER A 73 -11.64 12.74 -8.37
N ILE A 74 -11.86 13.09 -9.64
CA ILE A 74 -11.09 12.54 -10.76
C ILE A 74 -9.63 13.01 -10.69
N ALA A 75 -9.41 14.28 -10.35
CA ALA A 75 -8.06 14.84 -10.21
C ALA A 75 -7.28 14.23 -9.03
N VAL A 76 -7.95 13.94 -7.92
CA VAL A 76 -7.40 13.22 -6.76
C VAL A 76 -7.07 11.79 -7.15
N ALA A 77 -7.99 11.02 -7.74
CA ALA A 77 -7.73 9.66 -8.21
C ALA A 77 -6.51 9.56 -9.14
N LEU A 78 -6.36 10.51 -10.08
CA LEU A 78 -5.23 10.56 -10.99
C LEU A 78 -3.90 10.92 -10.29
N ALA A 79 -3.93 11.73 -9.23
CA ALA A 79 -2.74 12.04 -8.42
C ALA A 79 -2.35 10.90 -7.48
N GLU A 80 -3.33 10.20 -6.91
CA GLU A 80 -3.15 9.12 -5.94
C GLU A 80 -2.66 7.82 -6.61
N SER A 81 -3.29 7.40 -7.71
CA SER A 81 -3.06 6.07 -8.30
C SER A 81 -2.73 6.09 -9.80
N GLN A 82 -2.78 7.24 -10.46
CA GLN A 82 -2.76 7.38 -11.92
C GLN A 82 -3.88 6.59 -12.65
N GLY A 83 -4.88 6.06 -11.92
CA GLY A 83 -5.94 5.21 -12.45
C GLY A 83 -5.73 3.69 -12.31
N TRP A 84 -4.70 3.23 -11.59
CA TRP A 84 -4.44 1.80 -11.38
C TRP A 84 -5.35 1.20 -10.30
N THR A 85 -6.16 0.21 -10.67
CA THR A 85 -7.21 -0.36 -9.80
C THR A 85 -6.68 -1.11 -8.58
N GLN A 86 -5.49 -1.70 -8.66
CA GLN A 86 -4.81 -2.37 -7.54
C GLN A 86 -3.55 -1.61 -7.10
N ALA A 87 -3.58 -0.27 -7.21
CA ALA A 87 -2.53 0.56 -6.62
C ALA A 87 -2.45 0.36 -5.10
N VAL A 88 -1.24 0.22 -4.57
CA VAL A 88 -0.97 0.16 -3.12
C VAL A 88 0.20 1.06 -2.79
N LEU A 89 0.00 1.99 -1.85
CA LEU A 89 1.08 2.61 -1.10
C LEU A 89 1.20 1.89 0.24
N ILE A 90 2.34 1.23 0.46
CA ILE A 90 2.76 0.76 1.79
C ILE A 90 3.43 1.93 2.48
N ASN A 91 2.95 2.31 3.66
CA ASN A 91 3.52 3.39 4.48
C ASN A 91 4.50 2.86 5.53
N THR A 92 5.30 3.76 6.10
CA THR A 92 6.32 3.43 7.11
C THR A 92 5.75 2.97 8.46
N ASP A 93 4.45 3.13 8.67
CA ASP A 93 3.69 2.62 9.81
C ASP A 93 2.98 1.29 9.52
N CYS A 94 3.28 0.66 8.38
CA CYS A 94 2.63 -0.54 7.85
C CYS A 94 1.15 -0.36 7.46
N SER A 95 0.62 0.86 7.42
CA SER A 95 -0.68 1.11 6.80
C SER A 95 -0.59 1.00 5.28
N HIS A 96 -1.70 0.61 4.66
CA HIS A 96 -1.83 0.51 3.20
C HIS A 96 -2.90 1.48 2.72
N ASP A 97 -2.54 2.34 1.76
CA ASP A 97 -3.50 3.13 0.99
C ASP A 97 -3.77 2.40 -0.33
N ARG A 98 -5.06 2.19 -0.65
CA ARG A 98 -5.50 1.11 -1.55
C ARG A 98 -6.40 1.58 -2.68
N GLY A 99 -6.13 1.07 -3.89
CA GLY A 99 -6.92 1.27 -5.09
C GLY A 99 -6.91 2.70 -5.65
N VAL A 100 -7.89 2.99 -6.50
CA VAL A 100 -7.90 4.18 -7.38
C VAL A 100 -7.88 5.50 -6.60
N TRP A 101 -8.56 5.57 -5.45
CA TRP A 101 -8.60 6.73 -4.56
C TRP A 101 -7.70 6.59 -3.32
N GLN A 102 -6.80 5.59 -3.28
CA GLN A 102 -5.86 5.33 -2.19
C GLN A 102 -6.52 5.37 -0.79
N ILE A 103 -7.49 4.50 -0.57
CA ILE A 103 -8.25 4.46 0.69
C ILE A 103 -7.44 3.76 1.79
N SER A 104 -6.99 4.53 2.78
CA SER A 104 -6.14 4.05 3.88
C SER A 104 -6.82 3.02 4.77
N ASN A 105 -6.21 1.85 5.00
CA ASN A 105 -6.72 0.86 5.96
C ASN A 105 -6.59 1.30 7.43
N ARG A 106 -5.72 2.27 7.72
CA ARG A 106 -5.51 2.82 9.07
C ARG A 106 -6.61 3.81 9.46
N TRP A 107 -6.99 4.68 8.52
CA TRP A 107 -7.99 5.73 8.76
C TRP A 107 -9.42 5.32 8.39
N HIS A 108 -9.55 4.37 7.45
CA HIS A 108 -10.83 3.82 7.00
C HIS A 108 -10.87 2.28 7.11
N PRO A 109 -10.74 1.70 8.33
CA PRO A 109 -10.82 0.26 8.55
C PRO A 109 -12.20 -0.33 8.21
N GLU A 110 -13.24 0.50 8.12
CA GLU A 110 -14.57 0.13 7.61
C GLU A 110 -14.57 -0.25 6.11
N VAL A 111 -13.55 0.20 5.35
CA VAL A 111 -13.40 -0.14 3.93
C VAL A 111 -12.48 -1.36 3.79
N SER A 112 -13.09 -2.50 3.49
CA SER A 112 -12.36 -3.75 3.20
C SER A 112 -11.47 -3.64 1.97
N ASP A 113 -10.42 -4.47 1.88
CA ASP A 113 -9.53 -4.53 0.70
C ASP A 113 -10.30 -4.83 -0.58
N GLY A 114 -11.29 -5.73 -0.53
CA GLY A 114 -12.15 -6.05 -1.67
C GLY A 114 -12.94 -4.84 -2.17
N GLN A 115 -13.41 -3.98 -1.25
CA GLN A 115 -14.06 -2.72 -1.62
C GLN A 115 -13.05 -1.67 -2.12
N ALA A 116 -11.86 -1.58 -1.51
CA ALA A 116 -10.86 -0.59 -1.90
C ALA A 116 -10.24 -0.87 -3.29
N PHE A 117 -10.09 -2.14 -3.67
CA PHE A 117 -9.56 -2.55 -4.98
C PHE A 117 -10.63 -2.73 -6.07
N ASP A 118 -11.91 -2.81 -5.73
CA ASP A 118 -13.00 -2.69 -6.70
C ASP A 118 -13.23 -1.21 -7.06
N PRO A 119 -13.21 -0.79 -8.34
CA PRO A 119 -13.34 0.62 -8.70
C PRO A 119 -14.65 1.28 -8.27
N ALA A 120 -15.77 0.53 -8.25
CA ALA A 120 -17.06 1.07 -7.83
C ALA A 120 -17.12 1.19 -6.29
N GLY A 121 -16.67 0.18 -5.56
CA GLY A 121 -16.53 0.20 -4.10
C GLY A 121 -15.59 1.29 -3.60
N CYS A 122 -14.47 1.51 -4.31
CA CYS A 122 -13.47 2.53 -4.03
C CYS A 122 -14.04 3.94 -4.26
N ALA A 123 -14.76 4.16 -5.38
CA ALA A 123 -15.46 5.42 -5.65
C ALA A 123 -16.54 5.71 -4.59
N GLN A 124 -17.29 4.69 -4.16
CA GLN A 124 -18.31 4.84 -3.11
C GLN A 124 -17.70 5.18 -1.74
N ALA A 125 -16.54 4.59 -1.41
CA ALA A 125 -15.77 4.99 -0.23
C ALA A 125 -15.30 6.45 -0.34
N ALA A 126 -14.73 6.85 -1.48
CA ALA A 126 -14.30 8.23 -1.72
C ALA A 126 -15.45 9.24 -1.62
N TYR A 127 -16.65 8.94 -2.15
CA TYR A 127 -17.84 9.76 -1.96
C TYR A 127 -18.20 9.95 -0.49
N ASN A 128 -18.24 8.86 0.29
CA ASN A 128 -18.59 8.91 1.72
C ASN A 128 -17.55 9.72 2.53
N ILE A 129 -16.26 9.42 2.33
CA ILE A 129 -15.13 10.03 3.05
C ILE A 129 -15.00 11.52 2.71
N SER A 130 -15.31 11.91 1.47
CA SER A 130 -15.28 13.31 1.02
C SER A 130 -16.52 14.12 1.40
N SER A 131 -17.37 13.63 2.31
CA SER A 131 -18.66 14.25 2.66
C SER A 131 -19.50 14.56 1.42
N GLY A 132 -19.62 13.60 0.50
CA GLY A 132 -20.34 13.75 -0.77
C GLY A 132 -19.61 14.60 -1.82
N GLY A 133 -18.27 14.64 -1.77
CA GLY A 133 -17.44 15.46 -2.65
C GLY A 133 -17.26 16.92 -2.22
N SER A 134 -17.71 17.28 -1.01
CA SER A 134 -17.62 18.64 -0.44
C SER A 134 -16.35 18.89 0.39
N ASN A 135 -15.67 17.84 0.87
CA ASN A 135 -14.50 17.92 1.72
C ASN A 135 -13.38 16.98 1.21
N TRP A 136 -12.34 17.54 0.58
CA TRP A 136 -11.19 16.78 0.10
C TRP A 136 -9.96 16.86 1.01
N GLN A 137 -10.09 17.45 2.22
CA GLN A 137 -9.01 17.50 3.21
C GLN A 137 -8.44 16.13 3.64
N PRO A 138 -9.17 14.99 3.60
CA PRO A 138 -8.58 13.69 3.93
C PRO A 138 -7.47 13.22 2.98
N TRP A 139 -7.39 13.75 1.75
CA TRP A 139 -6.40 13.33 0.76
C TRP A 139 -5.18 14.25 0.74
N THR A 140 -3.99 13.67 1.00
CA THR A 140 -2.73 14.43 0.98
C THR A 140 -2.45 15.04 -0.39
N THR A 141 -2.82 14.37 -1.49
CA THR A 141 -2.69 14.91 -2.86
C THR A 141 -3.58 16.13 -3.13
N TYR A 142 -4.66 16.31 -2.36
CA TYR A 142 -5.45 17.54 -2.38
C TYR A 142 -4.75 18.64 -1.57
N LEU A 143 -4.33 18.32 -0.33
CA LEU A 143 -3.69 19.27 0.59
C LEU A 143 -2.39 19.87 0.04
N ASN A 144 -1.55 19.06 -0.59
CA ASN A 144 -0.26 19.49 -1.15
C ASN A 144 -0.36 20.06 -2.59
N GLY A 145 -1.56 20.11 -3.16
CA GLY A 145 -1.81 20.62 -4.52
C GLY A 145 -1.45 19.66 -5.66
N ALA A 146 -0.98 18.44 -5.41
CA ALA A 146 -0.59 17.50 -6.46
C ALA A 146 -1.73 17.17 -7.44
N TYR A 147 -2.99 17.21 -7.00
CA TYR A 147 -4.17 17.05 -7.85
C TYR A 147 -4.30 18.13 -8.94
N GLN A 148 -3.75 19.33 -8.74
CA GLN A 148 -3.97 20.49 -9.61
C GLN A 148 -3.48 20.25 -11.05
N GLN A 149 -2.37 19.52 -11.23
CA GLN A 149 -1.84 19.16 -12.55
C GLN A 149 -2.81 18.28 -13.37
N TYR A 150 -3.74 17.58 -12.71
CA TYR A 150 -4.73 16.72 -13.35
C TYR A 150 -6.08 17.41 -13.60
N MET A 151 -6.31 18.64 -13.10
CA MET A 151 -7.61 19.32 -13.20
C MET A 151 -8.12 19.50 -14.63
N SER A 152 -7.23 19.76 -15.60
CA SER A 152 -7.61 19.87 -17.02
C SER A 152 -8.13 18.54 -17.59
N ARG A 153 -7.47 17.43 -17.26
CA ARG A 153 -7.90 16.07 -17.61
C ARG A 153 -9.20 15.70 -16.92
N ALA A 154 -9.30 15.98 -15.62
CA ALA A 154 -10.49 15.74 -14.82
C ALA A 154 -11.72 16.48 -15.33
N GLN A 155 -11.60 17.77 -15.67
CA GLN A 155 -12.69 18.54 -16.27
C GLN A 155 -13.12 17.96 -17.63
N THR A 156 -12.15 17.57 -18.45
CA THR A 156 -12.41 16.94 -19.77
C THR A 156 -13.16 15.62 -19.64
N ALA A 157 -12.86 14.81 -18.61
CA ALA A 157 -13.54 13.55 -18.34
C ALA A 157 -14.93 13.75 -17.70
N ALA A 158 -15.06 14.67 -16.73
CA ALA A 158 -16.33 15.02 -16.11
C ALA A 158 -17.38 15.49 -17.14
N ASN A 159 -16.94 16.33 -18.10
CA ASN A 159 -17.80 16.80 -19.20
C ASN A 159 -18.33 15.65 -20.08
N GLN A 160 -17.59 14.55 -20.23
CA GLN A 160 -17.99 13.40 -21.03
C GLN A 160 -19.01 12.48 -20.33
N VAL A 161 -19.04 12.49 -18.99
CA VAL A 161 -20.02 11.72 -18.20
C VAL A 161 -21.23 12.57 -17.76
N GLY A 162 -21.28 13.84 -18.15
CA GLY A 162 -22.46 14.71 -18.00
C GLY A 162 -22.39 15.80 -16.92
N GLY A 163 -21.20 16.12 -16.40
CA GLY A 163 -20.96 17.28 -15.49
C GLY A 163 -21.36 17.05 -14.04
#